data_AF-A0A2J6IBZ7-F1
#
_entry.id   AF-A0A2J6IBZ7-F1
#
_cell.length_a   1.000
_cell.length_b   1.000
_cell.length_c   1.000
_cell.angle_alpha   90.00
_cell.angle_beta   90.00
_cell.angle_gamma   90.00
#
_symmetry.space_group_name_H-M   'P 1'
#
loop_
_entity.id
_entity.type
_entity.pdbx_description
1 polymer ?
#
loop_
_entity_poly.entity_id
_entity_poly.type
_entity_poly.pdbx_seq_one_letter_code
_entity_poly.pdbx_strand_id
1 'polypeptide(L)' 'GTSIGANVEEGRSAISKKDFISKNSIALKEARETYYWLRLLRDSKILPEKYLSLINECNEIIKILTSIVKSSQEKF' A
#
# COMPACT_ATOMS: atom_id res chain seq x y z
N GLY A 1 4.48 4.12 -5.58
CA GLY A 1 5.68 3.73 -4.80
C GLY A 1 5.86 4.64 -3.59
N THR A 2 6.41 5.84 -3.79
CA THR A 2 6.65 6.83 -2.71
C THR A 2 5.36 7.41 -2.11
N SER A 3 4.30 7.49 -2.91
CA SER A 3 2.95 7.96 -2.53
C SER A 3 2.28 7.14 -1.42
N ILE A 4 2.71 5.89 -1.20
CA ILE A 4 2.14 5.00 -0.17
C ILE A 4 2.39 5.61 1.21
N GLY A 5 3.65 5.91 1.53
CA GLY A 5 4.03 6.48 2.82
C GLY A 5 3.44 7.86 3.05
N ALA A 6 3.44 8.72 2.01
CA ALA A 6 2.86 10.06 2.10
C ALA A 6 1.38 10.02 2.52
N ASN A 7 0.57 9.16 1.88
CA ASN A 7 -0.84 9.01 2.24
C ASN A 7 -1.04 8.39 3.64
N VAL A 8 -0.16 7.49 4.08
CA VAL A 8 -0.21 6.96 5.45
C VAL A 8 0.06 8.07 6.47
N GLU A 9 1.08 8.90 6.25
CA GLU A 9 1.42 10.03 7.14
C GLU A 9 0.30 11.08 7.17
N GLU A 10 -0.31 11.41 6.04
CA GLU A 10 -1.50 12.26 6.00
C GLU A 10 -2.67 11.62 6.77
N GLY A 11 -2.87 10.31 6.62
CA GLY A 11 -3.87 9.56 7.37
C GLY A 11 -3.65 9.61 8.88
N ARG A 12 -2.41 9.60 9.36
CA ARG A 12 -2.10 9.74 10.80
C ARG A 12 -2.54 11.09 11.37
N SER A 13 -2.58 12.13 10.54
CA SER A 13 -3.03 13.48 10.91
C SER A 13 -4.50 13.74 10.51
N ALA A 14 -5.26 12.69 10.19
CA ALA A 14 -6.63 12.83 9.70
C ALA A 14 -7.56 13.48 10.72
N ILE A 15 -8.41 14.39 10.24
CA ILE A 15 -9.35 15.15 11.07
C ILE A 15 -10.65 14.38 11.39
N SER A 16 -10.85 13.22 10.77
CA SER A 16 -12.00 12.35 11.03
C SER A 16 -11.68 10.89 10.69
N LYS A 17 -12.50 9.96 11.20
CA LYS A 17 -12.40 8.53 10.86
C LYS A 17 -12.60 8.28 9.35
N LYS A 18 -13.50 9.03 8.70
CA LYS A 18 -13.73 8.93 7.25
C LYS A 18 -12.51 9.39 6.46
N ASP A 19 -11.87 10.47 6.90
CA ASP A 19 -10.64 10.98 6.28
C ASP A 19 -9.47 10.00 6.48
N PHE A 20 -9.31 9.45 7.69
CA PHE A 20 -8.34 8.37 7.97
C PHE A 20 -8.52 7.18 7.02
N ILE A 21 -9.75 6.69 6.86
CA ILE A 21 -10.08 5.59 5.95
C ILE A 21 -9.78 5.97 4.50
N SER A 22 -10.14 7.19 4.08
CA SER A 22 -9.89 7.69 2.72
C SER A 22 -8.40 7.69 2.39
N LYS A 23 -7.57 8.30 3.24
CA LYS A 23 -6.12 8.39 3.05
C LYS A 23 -5.45 7.01 3.02
N ASN A 24 -5.80 6.13 3.95
CA ASN A 24 -5.29 4.75 3.95
C ASN A 24 -5.78 3.92 2.75
N SER A 25 -6.98 4.21 2.23
CA SER A 25 -7.49 3.58 1.01
C SER A 25 -6.73 4.03 -0.24
N ILE A 26 -6.33 5.30 -0.31
CA ILE A 26 -5.44 5.81 -1.36
C ILE A 26 -4.08 5.12 -1.25
N ALA A 27 -3.48 5.07 -0.06
CA ALA A 27 -2.21 4.35 0.16
C ALA A 27 -2.29 2.89 -0.31
N LEU A 28 -3.39 2.19 -0.03
CA LEU A 28 -3.64 0.83 -0.49
C LEU A 28 -3.72 0.72 -2.02
N LYS A 29 -4.36 1.67 -2.70
CA LYS A 29 -4.42 1.73 -4.17
C LYS A 29 -3.01 1.86 -4.76
N GLU A 30 -2.22 2.79 -4.22
CA GLU A 30 -0.83 3.05 -4.65
C GLU A 30 0.10 1.86 -4.38
N ALA A 31 -0.13 1.11 -3.29
CA ALA A 31 0.59 -0.11 -2.98
C ALA A 31 0.28 -1.22 -4.00
N ARG A 32 -0.99 -1.41 -4.35
CA ARG A 32 -1.41 -2.39 -5.37
C ARG A 32 -0.85 -2.05 -6.76
N GLU A 33 -0.80 -0.78 -7.12
CA GLU A 33 -0.18 -0.33 -8.37
C GLU A 33 1.33 -0.60 -8.36
N THR A 34 2.02 -0.29 -7.27
CA THR A 34 3.45 -0.59 -7.12
C THR A 34 3.71 -2.10 -7.22
N TYR A 35 2.88 -2.93 -6.58
CA TYR A 35 2.97 -4.39 -6.66
C TYR A 35 2.71 -4.93 -8.08
N TYR A 36 1.80 -4.32 -8.84
CA TYR A 36 1.61 -4.63 -10.26
C TYR A 36 2.90 -4.35 -11.05
N TRP A 37 3.48 -3.16 -10.91
CA TRP A 37 4.70 -2.79 -11.63
C TRP A 37 5.89 -3.67 -11.28
N LEU A 38 6.09 -4.02 -10.00
CA LEU A 38 7.18 -4.92 -9.60
C LEU A 38 7.05 -6.31 -10.24
N ARG A 39 5.84 -6.88 -10.30
CA ARG A 39 5.61 -8.17 -10.98
C ARG A 39 5.82 -8.06 -12.48
N LEU A 40 5.36 -6.97 -13.10
CA LEU A 40 5.57 -6.74 -14.54
C LEU A 40 7.06 -6.61 -14.88
N LEU A 41 7.84 -5.91 -14.07
CA LEU A 41 9.29 -5.75 -14.24
C LEU A 41 10.02 -7.09 -14.06
N ARG A 42 9.62 -7.92 -13.10
CA ARG A 42 10.11 -9.29 -12.94
C ARG A 42 9.81 -10.13 -14.19
N ASP A 43 8.56 -10.12 -14.65
CA ASP A 43 8.12 -10.96 -15.77
C ASP A 43 8.75 -10.50 -17.10
N SER A 44 9.05 -9.21 -17.21
CA SER A 44 9.83 -8.61 -18.32
C SER A 44 11.33 -8.87 -18.22
N LYS A 45 11.81 -9.55 -17.17
CA LYS A 45 13.24 -9.79 -16.87
C LYS A 45 14.08 -8.51 -16.74
N ILE A 46 13.43 -7.39 -16.39
CA ILE A 46 14.08 -6.08 -16.17
C ILE A 46 14.53 -5.95 -14.71
N LEU A 47 13.78 -6.55 -13.77
CA LEU A 47 14.06 -6.44 -12.33
C LEU A 47 15.24 -7.35 -11.94
N PRO A 48 16.36 -6.81 -11.41
CA PRO A 48 17.46 -7.62 -10.91
C PRO A 48 17.02 -8.53 -9.75
N GLU A 49 17.62 -9.72 -9.67
CA GLU A 49 17.26 -10.75 -8.68
C GLU A 49 17.33 -10.25 -7.23
N LYS A 50 18.33 -9.42 -6.92
CA LYS A 50 18.50 -8.80 -5.60
C LYS A 50 17.31 -7.94 -5.13
N TYR A 51 16.41 -7.56 -6.04
CA TYR A 51 15.21 -6.77 -5.75
C TYR A 51 13.91 -7.57 -5.78
N LEU A 52 13.96 -8.90 -5.97
CA LEU A 52 12.76 -9.72 -5.95
C LEU A 52 12.08 -9.72 -4.58
N SER A 53 12.81 -9.49 -3.49
CA SER A 53 12.24 -9.35 -2.14
C SER A 53 11.22 -8.21 -2.05
N LEU A 54 11.39 -7.14 -2.84
CA LEU A 54 10.49 -5.99 -2.86
C LEU A 54 9.05 -6.37 -3.23
N ILE A 55 8.86 -7.43 -4.02
CA ILE A 55 7.53 -7.93 -4.36
C ILE A 55 6.82 -8.43 -3.09
N ASN A 56 7.52 -9.20 -2.27
CA ASN A 56 6.98 -9.74 -1.02
C ASN A 56 6.76 -8.63 0.01
N GLU A 57 7.73 -7.73 0.19
CA GLU A 57 7.62 -6.57 1.09
C GLU A 57 6.43 -5.68 0.69
N CYS A 58 6.25 -5.40 -0.60
CA CYS A 58 5.10 -4.63 -1.08
C CYS A 58 3.76 -5.35 -0.80
N ASN A 59 3.73 -6.67 -0.94
CA ASN A 59 2.54 -7.47 -0.60
C ASN A 59 2.23 -7.47 0.91
N GLU A 60 3.25 -7.45 1.77
CA GLU A 60 3.07 -7.29 3.22
C GLU A 60 2.46 -5.93 3.56
N ILE A 61 2.95 -4.85 2.93
CA ILE A 61 2.35 -3.51 3.06
C ILE A 61 0.87 -3.52 2.63
N ILE A 62 0.54 -4.18 1.51
CA ILE A 62 -0.86 -4.33 1.07
C ILE A 62 -1.72 -5.03 2.13
N LYS A 63 -1.21 -6.11 2.77
CA LYS A 63 -1.93 -6.83 3.82
C LYS A 63 -2.17 -5.94 5.04
N ILE A 64 -1.15 -5.21 5.49
CA ILE A 64 -1.24 -4.27 6.62
C ILE A 64 -2.29 -3.19 6.32
N LEU A 65 -2.18 -2.51 5.18
CA LEU A 65 -3.11 -1.45 4.78
C LEU A 65 -4.54 -1.98 4.58
N THR A 66 -4.70 -3.21 4.08
CA THR A 66 -6.01 -3.86 3.97
C THR A 66 -6.61 -4.12 5.35
N SER A 67 -5.80 -4.54 6.33
CA SER A 67 -6.26 -4.74 7.72
C SER A 67 -6.67 -3.42 8.39
N ILE A 68 -5.87 -2.36 8.21
CA ILE A 68 -6.19 -1.00 8.70
C ILE A 68 -7.50 -0.51 8.08
N VAL A 69 -7.56 -0.56 6.74
CA VAL A 69 -8.74 -0.74 5.89
C VAL A 69 -10.03 -1.13 6.60
N LYS A 70 -10.14 -2.46 6.70
CA LYS A 70 -11.29 -3.21 7.18
C LYS A 70 -11.59 -2.95 8.64
N SER A 71 -10.60 -3.02 9.53
CA SER A 71 -10.82 -2.82 10.97
C SER A 71 -11.33 -1.41 11.29
N SER A 72 -10.94 -0.41 10.51
CA SER A 72 -11.45 0.95 10.64
C SER A 72 -12.91 1.05 10.20
N GLN A 73 -13.35 0.26 9.21
CA GLN A 73 -14.74 0.20 8.77
C GLN A 73 -15.61 -0.64 9.72
N GLU A 74 -15.08 -1.71 10.30
CA GLU A 74 -15.82 -2.68 11.13
C GLU A 74 -16.10 -2.22 12.56
N LYS A 75 -15.37 -1.24 13.13
CA LYS A 75 -15.67 -0.68 14.45
C LYS A 75 -17.03 0.03 14.44
N PHE A 76 -18.08 -0.74 14.70
CA PHE A 76 -19.45 -0.42 15.06
C PHE A 76 -19.78 -1.20 16.34
#